data_AF-A0A5C8USN4-F1
#
_entry.id   AF-A0A5C8USN4-F1
#
_cell.length_a   1.000
_cell.length_b   1.000
_cell.length_c   1.000
_cell.angle_alpha   90.00
_cell.angle_beta   90.00
_cell.angle_gamma   90.00
#
_symmetry.space_group_name_H-M   'P 1'
#
loop_
_entity.id
_entity.type
_entity.pdbx_description
1 polymer ?
#
loop_
_entity_poly.entity_id
_entity_poly.type
_entity_poly.pdbx_seq_one_letter_code
_entity_poly.pdbx_strand_id
1 'polypeptide(L)'
;MRIRRAPRYPIFLILGGGLGAIVTFVLTALFPVDPAVGFGALFGYFALYGVPAGVLVGAIVAIVLDRVSSRRARSVVVEHTAVDPLPAPDEPAADEPHPDRAP
;
A
#
# COMPACT_ATOMS: atom_id res chain seq x y z
N MET A 1 9.97 15.19 -8.29
CA MET A 1 8.83 14.28 -8.48
C MET A 1 8.84 13.23 -7.36
N ARG A 2 7.77 13.12 -6.55
CA ARG A 2 7.65 12.10 -5.48
C ARG A 2 6.89 10.89 -6.02
N ILE A 3 7.59 9.78 -6.19
CA ILE A 3 6.98 8.48 -6.49
C ILE A 3 6.33 7.98 -5.20
N ARG A 4 5.00 7.96 -5.18
CA ARG A 4 4.23 7.33 -4.11
C ARG A 4 4.43 5.83 -4.33
N ARG A 5 5.21 5.16 -3.47
CA ARG A 5 5.30 3.70 -3.53
C ARG A 5 3.89 3.17 -3.27
N ALA A 6 3.25 2.61 -4.30
CA ALA A 6 1.93 2.03 -4.16
C ALA A 6 2.00 0.95 -3.06
N PRO A 7 1.09 0.97 -2.07
CA PRO A 7 1.02 -0.08 -1.07
C PRO A 7 0.82 -1.42 -1.79
N ARG A 8 1.53 -2.47 -1.36
CA ARG A 8 1.64 -3.75 -2.07
C ARG A 8 0.39 -4.63 -1.92
N TYR A 9 -0.77 -4.08 -2.23
CA TYR A 9 -2.04 -4.80 -2.29
C TYR A 9 -2.01 -6.08 -3.16
N PRO A 10 -1.35 -6.10 -4.34
CA PRO A 10 -1.40 -7.27 -5.23
C PRO A 10 -0.90 -8.57 -4.58
N ILE A 11 0.07 -8.50 -3.68
CA ILE A 11 0.64 -9.69 -3.02
C ILE A 11 -0.42 -10.37 -2.13
N PHE A 12 -1.20 -9.59 -1.37
CA PHE A 12 -2.24 -10.15 -0.51
C PHE A 12 -3.40 -10.74 -1.30
N LEU A 13 -3.72 -10.18 -2.47
CA LEU A 13 -4.74 -10.73 -3.36
C LEU A 13 -4.26 -12.07 -3.95
N ILE A 14 -3.02 -12.15 -4.42
CA ILE A 14 -2.43 -13.39 -4.96
C ILE A 14 -2.34 -14.46 -3.88
N LEU A 15 -1.84 -14.11 -2.69
CA LEU A 15 -1.76 -15.05 -1.56
C LEU A 15 -3.14 -15.52 -1.11
N GLY A 16 -4.11 -14.61 -1.00
CA GLY A 16 -5.49 -14.96 -0.62
C GLY A 16 -6.14 -15.89 -1.65
N GLY A 17 -6.05 -15.55 -2.94
CA GLY A 17 -6.59 -16.39 -4.01
C GLY A 17 -5.89 -17.74 -4.12
N GLY A 18 -4.56 -17.76 -3.99
CA GLY A 18 -3.77 -18.99 -3.96
C GLY A 18 -4.13 -19.89 -2.78
N LEU A 19 -4.27 -19.31 -1.58
CA LEU A 19 -4.70 -20.06 -0.40
C LEU A 19 -6.14 -20.60 -0.56
N GLY A 20 -7.05 -19.79 -1.12
CA GLY A 20 -8.41 -20.23 -1.44
C GLY A 20 -8.46 -21.39 -2.43
N ALA A 21 -7.61 -21.36 -3.47
CA ALA A 21 -7.44 -22.47 -4.41
C ALA A 21 -6.93 -23.73 -3.71
N ILE A 22 -5.90 -23.60 -2.87
CA ILE A 22 -5.29 -24.73 -2.13
C ILE A 22 -6.32 -25.35 -1.19
N VAL A 23 -7.03 -24.55 -0.40
CA VAL A 23 -8.08 -25.03 0.51
C VAL A 23 -9.15 -25.78 -0.28
N THR A 24 -9.59 -25.24 -1.42
CA THR A 24 -10.58 -25.89 -2.27
C THR A 24 -10.09 -27.21 -2.85
N PHE A 25 -8.83 -27.25 -3.27
CA PHE A 25 -8.19 -28.46 -3.79
C PHE A 25 -8.16 -29.54 -2.72
N VAL A 26 -7.71 -29.20 -1.51
CA VAL A 26 -7.64 -30.12 -0.37
C VAL A 26 -9.04 -30.62 0.00
N LEU A 27 -10.04 -29.74 0.08
CA LEU A 27 -11.42 -30.16 0.34
C LEU A 27 -11.90 -31.15 -0.73
N THR A 28 -11.76 -30.80 -2.01
CA THR A 28 -12.19 -31.68 -3.11
C THR A 28 -11.47 -33.03 -3.08
N ALA A 29 -10.20 -33.06 -2.68
CA ALA A 29 -9.43 -34.30 -2.56
C ALA A 29 -9.80 -35.17 -1.35
N LEU A 30 -10.35 -34.57 -0.29
CA LEU A 30 -10.77 -35.28 0.93
C LEU A 30 -12.16 -35.92 0.79
N PHE A 31 -13.01 -35.41 -0.09
CA PHE A 31 -14.37 -35.92 -0.28
C PHE A 31 -14.47 -36.90 -1.46
N PRO A 32 -15.32 -37.94 -1.35
CA PRO A 32 -15.55 -38.86 -2.45
C PRO A 32 -16.18 -38.10 -3.63
N VAL A 33 -15.63 -38.32 -4.81
CA VAL A 33 -16.10 -37.68 -6.04
C VAL A 33 -17.02 -38.62 -6.79
N ASP A 34 -18.18 -38.10 -7.20
CA ASP A 34 -19.09 -38.82 -8.09
C ASP A 34 -18.41 -39.08 -9.45
N PRO A 35 -18.30 -40.34 -9.90
CA PRO A 35 -17.72 -40.68 -11.20
C PRO A 35 -18.40 -39.98 -12.38
N ALA A 36 -19.68 -39.64 -12.27
CA ALA A 36 -20.43 -38.95 -13.34
C ALA A 36 -20.00 -37.49 -13.52
N VAL A 37 -19.49 -36.85 -12.45
CA VAL A 37 -19.01 -35.46 -12.48
C VAL A 37 -17.50 -35.41 -12.72
N GLY A 38 -16.75 -36.27 -12.04
CA GLY A 38 -15.29 -36.30 -12.09
C GLY A 38 -14.62 -35.18 -11.28
N PHE A 39 -13.38 -35.41 -10.88
CA PHE A 39 -12.66 -34.55 -9.93
C PHE A 39 -12.43 -33.15 -10.49
N GLY A 40 -12.03 -33.05 -11.76
CA GLY A 40 -11.68 -31.77 -12.38
C GLY A 40 -12.87 -30.80 -12.45
N ALA A 41 -14.07 -31.30 -12.79
CA ALA A 41 -15.27 -30.47 -12.86
C ALA A 41 -15.71 -30.01 -11.46
N LEU A 42 -15.69 -30.92 -10.47
CA LEU A 42 -16.04 -30.59 -9.09
C LEU A 42 -15.08 -29.57 -8.49
N PHE A 43 -13.77 -29.80 -8.64
CA PHE A 43 -12.74 -28.88 -8.19
C PHE A 43 -12.87 -27.52 -8.87
N GLY A 44 -13.04 -27.49 -10.20
CA GLY A 44 -13.19 -26.26 -10.96
C GLY A 44 -14.40 -25.44 -10.51
N TYR A 45 -15.54 -26.11 -10.28
CA TYR A 45 -16.76 -25.47 -9.77
C TYR A 45 -16.54 -24.87 -8.38
N PHE A 46 -15.96 -25.61 -7.44
CA PHE A 46 -15.67 -25.06 -6.12
C PHE A 46 -14.60 -23.96 -6.16
N ALA A 47 -13.58 -24.09 -7.03
CA ALA A 47 -12.50 -23.11 -7.14
C ALA A 47 -13.02 -21.76 -7.63
N LEU A 48 -14.09 -21.76 -8.44
CA LEU A 48 -14.79 -20.55 -8.85
C LEU A 48 -15.29 -19.72 -7.66
N TYR A 49 -15.63 -20.36 -6.54
CA TYR A 49 -16.04 -19.68 -5.30
C TYR A 49 -14.90 -19.54 -4.29
N GLY A 50 -14.08 -20.59 -4.13
CA GLY A 50 -12.99 -20.61 -3.16
C GLY A 50 -11.89 -19.61 -3.45
N VAL A 51 -11.53 -19.41 -4.73
CA VAL A 51 -10.54 -18.39 -5.13
C VAL A 51 -11.01 -16.98 -4.81
N PRO A 52 -12.16 -16.49 -5.31
CA PRO A 52 -12.61 -15.13 -4.99
C PRO A 52 -12.92 -14.93 -3.51
N ALA A 53 -13.43 -15.94 -2.81
CA ALA A 53 -13.55 -15.90 -1.35
C ALA A 53 -12.18 -15.69 -0.68
N GLY A 54 -11.15 -16.44 -1.10
CA GLY A 54 -9.78 -16.27 -0.63
C GLY A 54 -9.20 -14.89 -0.96
N VAL A 55 -9.41 -14.39 -2.18
CA VAL A 55 -9.01 -13.04 -2.59
C VAL A 55 -9.70 -11.99 -1.72
N LEU A 56 -11.00 -12.13 -1.45
CA LEU A 56 -11.76 -11.20 -0.61
C LEU A 56 -11.19 -11.16 0.81
N VAL A 57 -10.93 -12.33 1.41
CA VAL A 57 -10.29 -12.43 2.73
C VAL A 57 -8.89 -11.80 2.70
N GLY A 58 -8.08 -12.12 1.69
CA GLY A 58 -6.75 -11.53 1.50
C GLY A 58 -6.78 -10.01 1.36
N ALA A 59 -7.75 -9.47 0.62
CA ALA A 59 -7.95 -8.04 0.47
C ALA A 59 -8.38 -7.36 1.78
N ILE A 60 -9.29 -7.99 2.55
CA ILE A 60 -9.67 -7.49 3.87
C ILE A 60 -8.45 -7.44 4.80
N VAL A 61 -7.65 -8.51 4.83
CA VAL A 61 -6.40 -8.54 5.61
C VAL A 61 -5.44 -7.44 5.17
N ALA A 62 -5.29 -7.22 3.85
CA ALA A 62 -4.46 -6.16 3.31
C ALA A 62 -4.92 -4.76 3.77
N ILE A 63 -6.23 -4.51 3.74
CA ILE A 63 -6.82 -3.23 4.17
C ILE A 63 -6.61 -3.03 5.68
N VAL A 64 -6.81 -4.07 6.49
CA VAL A 64 -6.57 -4.00 7.94
C VAL A 64 -5.11 -3.68 8.24
N LEU A 65 -4.18 -4.38 7.57
CA LEU A 65 -2.74 -4.15 7.74
C LEU A 65 -2.32 -2.77 7.24
N ASP A 66 -2.85 -2.28 6.11
CA ASP A 66 -2.59 -0.93 5.61
C ASP A 66 -3.13 0.14 6.57
N ARG A 67 -4.29 -0.11 7.19
CA ARG A 67 -4.88 0.80 8.17
C ARG A 67 -4.06 0.88 9.46
N VAL A 68 -3.48 -0.23 9.91
CA VAL A 68 -2.55 -0.26 11.05
C VAL A 68 -1.20 0.36 10.67
N SER A 69 -0.70 0.04 9.47
CA SER A 69 0.57 0.54 8.96
C SER A 69 0.54 2.05 8.71
N SER A 70 -0.51 2.61 8.13
CA SER A 70 -0.63 4.07 7.92
C SER A 70 -0.67 4.85 9.23
N ARG A 71 -1.26 4.27 10.30
CA ARG A 71 -1.17 4.83 11.66
C ARG A 71 0.27 4.83 12.19
N ARG A 72 1.06 3.79 11.89
CA ARG A 72 2.45 3.67 12.33
C ARG A 72 3.44 4.47 11.46
N ALA A 73 3.20 4.57 10.16
CA ALA A 73 4.05 5.31 9.23
C ALA A 73 4.05 6.83 9.52
N ARG A 74 2.98 7.35 10.14
CA ARG A 74 2.94 8.74 10.63
C ARG A 74 3.99 9.02 11.72
N SER A 75 4.51 8.00 12.41
CA SER A 75 5.53 8.20 13.44
C SER A 75 6.98 8.12 12.94
N VAL A 76 7.24 7.83 11.65
CA VAL A 76 8.61 7.61 11.13
C VAL A 76 9.02 8.62 10.04
N VAL A 77 8.15 9.55 9.63
CA VAL A 77 8.47 10.58 8.60
C VAL A 77 8.64 11.99 9.20
N VAL A 78 9.11 12.09 10.45
CA VAL A 78 9.43 13.38 11.09
C VAL A 78 10.83 13.38 11.72
N GLU A 79 11.79 12.72 11.10
CA GLU A 79 13.21 12.95 11.41
C GLU A 79 13.97 13.18 10.10
N HIS A 80 14.77 14.27 10.08
CA HIS A 80 15.55 14.84 8.96
C HIS A 80 14.74 15.69 7.96
N THR A 81 14.88 17.01 7.82
CA THR A 81 16.00 17.92 8.14
C THR A 81 15.46 19.35 8.16
N ALA A 82 15.37 19.95 9.35
CA ALA A 82 15.50 21.39 9.46
C ALA A 82 17.02 21.66 9.53
N VAL A 83 17.62 22.12 8.44
CA VAL A 83 18.92 22.80 8.50
C VAL A 83 18.70 24.18 7.90
N ASP A 84 18.96 25.12 8.79
CA ASP A 84 18.89 26.57 8.77
C ASP A 84 19.23 27.23 7.42
N PRO A 85 18.48 28.24 6.94
CA PRO A 85 19.00 29.19 5.96
C PRO A 85 20.29 29.80 6.53
N LEU A 86 21.40 29.69 5.80
CA LEU A 86 22.61 30.45 6.13
C LEU A 86 22.22 31.91 6.38
N PRO A 87 22.59 32.53 7.52
CA PRO A 87 22.31 33.93 7.76
C PRO A 87 22.92 34.74 6.61
N ALA A 88 22.06 35.52 5.93
CA ALA A 88 22.51 36.49 4.95
C ALA A 88 23.52 37.41 5.65
N PRO A 89 24.77 37.50 5.16
CA PRO A 89 25.69 38.51 5.64
C PRO A 89 25.01 39.86 5.47
N ASP A 90 24.97 40.61 6.55
CA ASP A 90 24.42 41.94 6.67
C ASP A 90 24.66 42.77 5.39
N GLU A 91 23.59 43.21 4.74
CA GLU A 91 23.63 44.44 3.92
C GLU A 91 23.49 45.62 4.90
N PRO A 92 24.58 46.28 5.32
CA PRO A 92 24.46 47.49 6.09
C PRO A 92 23.91 48.63 5.23
N ALA A 93 22.77 49.13 5.71
CA ALA A 93 22.24 50.48 5.61
C ALA A 93 21.68 50.92 4.25
N ALA A 94 20.36 50.78 4.13
CA ALA A 94 19.57 51.84 3.52
C ALA A 94 19.67 53.09 4.42
N ASP A 95 20.31 54.14 3.91
CA ASP A 95 20.11 55.52 4.36
C ASP A 95 19.94 56.39 3.10
N GLU A 96 18.73 56.37 2.54
CA GLU A 96 18.19 57.54 1.83
C GLU A 96 17.65 58.52 2.91
N PRO A 97 17.55 59.85 2.73
CA PRO A 97 17.97 60.73 1.63
C PRO A 97 18.74 62.00 2.10
N HIS A 98 19.63 62.58 1.29
CA HIS A 98 20.06 63.97 1.48
C HIS A 98 19.27 64.90 0.54
N PRO A 99 18.32 65.70 1.06
CA PRO A 99 17.64 66.70 0.27
C PRO A 99 18.55 67.92 0.11
N ASP A 100 18.44 68.54 -1.06
CA ASP A 100 18.73 69.96 -1.28
C ASP A 100 20.22 70.38 -1.32
N ARG A 101 20.78 70.38 -2.53
CA ARG A 101 21.45 71.56 -3.13
C ARG A 101 21.86 71.30 -4.58
N ALA A 102 21.03 71.79 -5.50
CA ALA A 102 21.50 72.45 -6.72
C ALA A 102 21.27 73.96 -6.54
N PRO A 103 21.86 74.88 -7.32
CA PRO A 103 22.80 74.73 -8.46
C PRO A 103 24.26 75.07 -8.13
#